data_AF-A0AAW5YZU5-F1
#
_entry.id   AF-A0AAW5YZU5-F1
#
_cell.length_a   1.000
_cell.length_b   1.000
_cell.length_c   1.000
_cell.angle_alpha   90.00
_cell.angle_beta   90.00
_cell.angle_gamma   90.00
#
_symmetry.space_group_name_H-M   'P 1'
#
loop_
_entity.id
_entity.type
_entity.pdbx_description
1 polymer ?
#
loop_
_entity_poly.entity_id
_entity_poly.type
_entity_poly.pdbx_seq_one_letter_code
_entity_poly.pdbx_strand_id
1 'polypeptide(L)' 'MIDIQNMKLAECEALSRWIDPRYGFLSPDKFIPALEGNREVYKV' A
#
# COMPACT_ATOMS: atom_id res chain seq x y z
N MET A 1 7.89 5.86 10.71
CA MET A 1 7.87 6.50 12.03
C MET A 1 9.27 6.96 12.42
N ILE A 2 9.38 8.11 13.08
CA ILE A 2 10.65 8.71 13.51
C ILE A 2 10.74 8.62 15.03
N ASP A 3 11.88 8.18 15.56
CA ASP A 3 12.17 8.24 17.00
C ASP A 3 12.42 9.69 17.38
N ILE A 4 11.60 10.23 18.28
CA ILE A 4 11.66 11.63 18.71
C ILE A 4 12.88 11.94 19.58
N GLN A 5 13.52 10.94 20.19
CA GLN A 5 14.66 11.17 21.09
C GLN A 5 15.95 11.43 20.30
N ASN A 6 16.10 10.81 19.13
CA ASN A 6 17.31 10.90 18.32
C ASN A 6 17.07 11.31 16.86
N MET A 7 15.81 11.58 16.48
CA MET A 7 15.38 11.98 15.14
C MET A 7 15.73 10.97 14.03
N LYS A 8 15.93 9.70 14.36
CA LYS A 8 16.25 8.63 13.38
C LYS A 8 15.01 7.85 12.98
N LEU A 9 15.13 7.13 11.86
CA LEU A 9 14.12 6.17 11.42
C LEU A 9 13.95 5.08 12.48
N ALA A 10 12.73 4.95 13.01
CA ALA A 10 12.38 3.89 13.95
C ALA A 10 11.76 2.71 13.21
N GLU A 11 10.74 2.99 12.39
CA GLU A 11 9.91 1.96 11.76
C GLU A 11 9.37 2.41 10.41
N CYS A 12 8.95 1.45 9.58
CA CYS A 12 8.35 1.67 8.28
C CYS A 12 6.99 0.97 8.20
N GLU A 13 6.02 1.62 7.56
CA GLU A 13 4.73 1.01 7.23
C GLU A 13 4.77 0.45 5.81
N ALA A 14 4.36 -0.80 5.65
CA ALA A 14 4.19 -1.39 4.33
C ALA A 14 2.94 -0.82 3.67
N LEU A 15 3.09 -0.21 2.50
CA LEU A 15 1.99 0.33 1.70
C LEU A 15 1.88 -0.41 0.39
N SER A 16 0.68 -0.91 0.09
CA SER A 16 0.38 -1.54 -1.20
C SER A 16 0.50 -0.53 -2.34
N ARG A 17 1.04 -0.99 -3.47
CA ARG A 17 1.21 -0.19 -4.69
C ARG A 17 0.95 -1.10 -5.89
N TRP A 18 0.26 -0.59 -6.90
CA TRP A 18 0.07 -1.32 -8.15
C TRP A 18 0.64 -0.49 -9.31
N ILE A 19 1.65 -1.05 -9.99
CA ILE A 19 2.14 -0.54 -11.27
C ILE A 19 1.44 -1.31 -12.38
N ASP A 20 0.39 -0.71 -12.94
CA ASP A 20 -0.34 -1.28 -14.06
C ASP A 20 0.37 -0.96 -15.39
N PRO A 21 0.50 -1.91 -16.33
CA PRO A 21 1.20 -1.68 -17.60
C PRO A 21 0.52 -0.65 -18.52
N ARG A 22 -0.77 -0.35 -18.32
CA ARG A 22 -1.53 0.61 -19.11
C ARG A 22 -1.71 1.94 -18.37
N TYR A 23 -2.01 1.89 -17.07
CA TYR A 23 -2.36 3.07 -16.27
C TYR A 23 -1.19 3.61 -15.42
N GLY A 24 -0.08 2.89 -15.35
CA GLY A 24 1.07 3.28 -14.53
C GLY A 24 0.79 3.09 -13.04
N PHE A 25 1.24 4.03 -12.21
CA PHE A 25 1.06 3.94 -10.77
C PHE A 25 -0.40 4.17 -10.36
N LEU A 26 -1.02 3.16 -9.76
CA LEU A 26 -2.32 3.24 -9.13
C LEU A 26 -2.16 3.31 -7.60
N SER A 27 -2.75 4.34 -7.01
CA SER A 27 -2.85 4.48 -5.57
C SER A 27 -3.86 3.48 -4.98
N PRO A 28 -3.67 3.04 -3.72
CA PRO A 28 -4.53 2.07 -3.06
C PRO A 28 -6.05 2.31 -3.17
N ASP A 29 -6.49 3.57 -3.06
CA ASP A 29 -7.90 3.96 -3.16
C ASP A 29 -8.55 3.58 -4.50
N LYS A 30 -7.75 3.38 -5.56
CA LYS A 30 -8.24 3.03 -6.89
C LYS A 30 -8.51 1.54 -7.06
N PHE A 31 -7.79 0.67 -6.35
CA PHE A 31 -7.87 -0.77 -6.58
C PHE A 31 -8.34 -1.57 -5.37
N ILE A 32 -8.09 -1.11 -4.13
CA ILE A 32 -8.51 -1.84 -2.93
C ILE A 32 -10.03 -2.07 -2.90
N PRO A 33 -10.90 -1.08 -3.17
CA PRO A 33 -12.35 -1.32 -3.14
C PRO A 33 -12.82 -2.39 -4.13
N ALA A 34 -12.16 -2.48 -5.30
CA ALA A 34 -12.47 -3.50 -6.30
C ALA A 34 -12.04 -4.90 -5.82
N LEU A 35 -10.85 -5.03 -5.22
CA LEU A 35 -10.36 -6.28 -4.65
C LEU A 35 -11.22 -6.72 -3.45
N GLU A 36 -11.66 -5.79 -2.60
CA GLU A 36 -12.55 -6.07 -1.48
C GLU A 36 -13.91 -6.60 -1.96
N GLY A 37 -14.50 -5.95 -2.97
CA GLY A 37 -15.74 -6.38 -3.60
C GLY A 37 -15.66 -7.78 -4.22
N ASN A 38 -14.49 -8.15 -4.74
CA ASN A 38 -14.23 -9.45 -5.35
C ASN A 38 -13.68 -10.51 -4.38
N ARG A 39 -13.38 -10.16 -3.13
CA ARG A 39 -12.68 -11.01 -2.14
C ARG A 39 -11.28 -11.45 -2.58
N GLU A 40 -10.58 -10.60 -3.33
CA GLU A 40 -9.23 -10.84 -3.86
C GLU A 40 -8.13 -10.12 -3.07
N VAL A 41 -8.46 -9.50 -1.93
CA VAL A 41 -7.47 -8.82 -1.05
C VAL A 41 -6.49 -9.77 -0.37
N TYR A 42 -6.78 -11.07 -0.36
CA TYR A 42 -5.89 -12.12 0.12
C TYR A 42 -5.92 -13.31 -0.84
N LYS A 43 -4.82 -14.07 -0.86
CA LYS A 43 -4.72 -15.33 -1.58
C LYS A 43 -4.28 -16.42 -0.60
N VAL A 44 -4.95 -17.57 -0.64
CA VAL A 44 -4.60 -18.77 0.14
C VAL A 44 -3.43 -19.49 -0.50
#